data_AF-A0A1I4IRC9-F1
#
_entry.id   AF-A0A1I4IRC9-F1
#
_cell.length_a   1.000
_cell.length_b   1.000
_cell.length_c   1.000
_cell.angle_alpha   90.00
_cell.angle_beta   90.00
_cell.angle_gamma   90.00
#
_symmetry.space_group_name_H-M   'P 1'
#
loop_
_entity.id
_entity.type
_entity.pdbx_description
1 polymer ?
#
loop_
_entity_poly.entity_id
_entity_poly.type
_entity_poly.pdbx_seq_one_letter_code
_entity_poly.pdbx_strand_id
1 'polypeptide(L)'
;METNRTIELNEEQRKAVEYDGKHLLVLAGAGTGKTQTIISRAKYLIGRDVSPKRILILSFTRKSANEIVERIKSGIDKSLASDLKGQTFHFPGFRYICKRNNSEN
;
A
#
# COMPACT_ATOMS: atom_id res chain seq x y z
N MET A 1 -2.01 26.00 -8.93
CA MET A 1 -1.11 25.07 -9.64
C MET A 1 -0.35 24.27 -8.59
N GLU A 2 -0.89 23.15 -8.12
CA GLU A 2 -0.16 22.29 -7.17
C GLU A 2 0.80 21.40 -7.95
N THR A 3 2.08 21.52 -7.62
CA THR A 3 3.19 20.78 -8.21
C THR A 3 3.05 19.29 -7.87
N ASN A 4 2.71 18.48 -8.86
CA ASN A 4 2.75 17.03 -8.77
C ASN A 4 4.23 16.61 -8.64
N ARG A 5 4.76 16.56 -7.41
CA ARG A 5 6.12 16.07 -7.15
C ARG A 5 6.13 14.57 -7.41
N THR A 6 6.56 14.17 -8.59
CA THR A 6 6.97 12.80 -8.86
C THR A 6 8.21 12.54 -8.00
N ILE A 7 8.03 11.90 -6.84
CA ILE A 7 9.15 11.52 -5.99
C ILE A 7 9.89 10.38 -6.68
N GLU A 8 11.10 10.66 -7.13
CA GLU A 8 11.98 9.68 -7.75
C GLU A 8 12.42 8.64 -6.71
N LEU A 9 12.20 7.36 -7.02
CA LEU A 9 12.59 6.24 -6.16
C LEU A 9 14.05 5.92 -6.40
N ASN A 10 14.81 5.66 -5.34
CA ASN A 10 16.13 5.07 -5.50
C ASN A 10 16.04 3.60 -5.94
N GLU A 11 17.16 3.02 -6.33
CA GLU A 11 17.17 1.67 -6.91
C GLU A 11 16.65 0.59 -5.94
N GLU A 12 16.94 0.69 -4.64
CA GLU A 12 16.45 -0.26 -3.64
C GLU A 12 14.94 -0.12 -3.39
N GLN A 13 14.42 1.11 -3.38
CA GLN A 13 13.00 1.37 -3.30
C GLN A 13 12.28 0.86 -4.56
N ARG A 14 12.87 1.05 -5.74
CA ARG A 14 12.34 0.56 -7.02
C ARG A 14 12.26 -0.97 -7.02
N LYS A 15 13.33 -1.66 -6.61
CA LYS A 15 13.32 -3.12 -6.42
C LYS A 15 12.22 -3.59 -5.48
N ALA A 16 12.02 -2.90 -4.34
CA ALA A 16 10.94 -3.21 -3.42
C ALA A 16 9.55 -2.95 -4.03
N VAL A 17 9.41 -1.90 -4.85
CA VAL A 17 8.17 -1.53 -5.55
C VAL A 17 7.84 -2.51 -6.68
N GLU A 18 8.83 -3.09 -7.36
CA GLU A 18 8.65 -3.96 -8.53
C GLU A 18 8.75 -5.46 -8.19
N TYR A 19 9.06 -5.83 -6.95
CA TYR A 19 9.23 -7.22 -6.52
C TYR A 19 8.03 -8.12 -6.86
N ASP A 20 8.20 -9.18 -7.63
CA ASP A 20 7.08 -10.04 -8.08
C ASP A 20 6.85 -11.30 -7.23
N GLY A 21 7.59 -11.47 -6.13
CA GLY A 21 7.40 -12.59 -5.20
C GLY A 21 6.22 -12.43 -4.23
N LYS A 22 5.92 -13.50 -3.49
CA LYS A 22 4.76 -13.56 -2.57
C LYS A 22 4.94 -12.75 -1.28
N HIS A 23 6.15 -12.71 -0.74
CA HIS A 23 6.44 -12.08 0.56
C HIS A 23 7.69 -11.21 0.45
N LEU A 24 7.62 -9.99 0.96
CA LEU A 24 8.72 -9.03 0.95
C LEU A 24 8.83 -8.36 2.33
N LEU A 25 10.04 -8.35 2.89
CA LEU A 25 10.39 -7.59 4.09
C LEU A 25 11.34 -6.46 3.69
N VAL A 26 10.94 -5.21 3.95
CA VAL A 26 11.76 -4.03 3.68
C VAL A 26 12.32 -3.50 5.00
N LEU A 27 13.64 -3.58 5.16
CA LEU A 27 14.35 -3.00 6.31
C LEU A 27 14.79 -1.58 5.97
N ALA A 28 14.42 -0.61 6.80
CA ALA A 28 14.61 0.79 6.45
C ALA A 28 14.74 1.70 7.68
N GLY A 29 15.80 2.51 7.71
CA GLY A 29 16.07 3.50 8.78
C GLY A 29 15.08 4.66 8.78
N ALA A 30 15.09 5.50 9.83
CA ALA A 30 14.26 6.72 9.86
C ALA A 30 14.57 7.62 8.64
N GLY A 31 13.56 8.30 8.09
CA GLY A 31 13.74 9.22 6.95
C GLY A 31 14.01 8.58 5.58
N THR A 32 14.22 7.28 5.48
CA THR A 32 14.60 6.58 4.22
C THR A 32 13.45 6.34 3.22
N GLY A 33 12.30 6.99 3.40
CA GLY A 33 11.18 6.87 2.45
C GLY A 33 10.36 5.58 2.55
N LYS A 34 10.31 4.92 3.73
CA LYS A 34 9.45 3.75 4.00
C LYS A 34 8.02 3.91 3.50
N THR A 35 7.38 4.99 3.93
CA THR A 35 5.98 5.30 3.56
C THR A 35 5.85 5.52 2.05
N GLN A 36 6.82 6.19 1.43
CA GLN A 36 6.82 6.42 -0.02
C GLN A 36 6.95 5.12 -0.80
N THR A 37 7.76 4.18 -0.31
CA THR A 37 7.91 2.84 -0.90
C THR A 37 6.58 2.09 -0.85
N ILE A 38 5.88 2.11 0.30
CA ILE A 38 4.56 1.47 0.47
C ILE A 38 3.53 2.07 -0.50
N ILE A 39 3.46 3.40 -0.59
CA ILE A 39 2.51 4.10 -1.48
C ILE A 39 2.80 3.74 -2.95
N SER A 40 4.08 3.80 -3.34
CA SER A 40 4.50 3.53 -4.72
C SER A 40 4.25 2.07 -5.10
N ARG A 41 4.48 1.13 -4.18
CA ARG A 41 4.19 -0.29 -4.37
C ARG A 41 2.69 -0.54 -4.58
N ALA A 42 1.83 0.09 -3.78
CA ALA A 42 0.39 -0.04 -3.96
C ALA A 42 -0.07 0.51 -5.33
N LYS A 43 0.44 1.68 -5.74
CA LYS A 43 0.17 2.25 -7.07
C LYS A 43 0.67 1.35 -8.21
N TYR A 44 1.87 0.80 -8.07
CA TYR A 44 2.45 -0.14 -9.03
C TYR A 44 1.57 -1.39 -9.21
N LEU A 45 1.11 -2.00 -8.11
CA LEU A 45 0.21 -3.16 -8.17
C LEU A 45 -1.11 -2.81 -8.86
N ILE A 46 -1.71 -1.66 -8.53
CA ILE A 46 -2.94 -1.20 -9.18
C ILE A 46 -2.73 -0.98 -10.68
N GLY A 47 -1.59 -0.40 -11.07
CA GLY A 47 -1.20 -0.24 -12.48
C GLY A 47 -0.94 -1.55 -13.22
N ARG A 48 -0.76 -2.67 -12.51
CA ARG A 48 -0.70 -4.04 -13.05
C ARG A 48 -2.02 -4.79 -12.89
N ASP A 49 -3.13 -4.07 -12.92
CA ASP A 49 -4.50 -4.60 -12.85
C ASP A 49 -4.85 -5.34 -11.55
N VAL A 50 -4.07 -5.14 -10.46
CA VAL A 50 -4.48 -5.63 -9.14
C VAL A 50 -5.62 -4.76 -8.61
N SER A 51 -6.80 -5.36 -8.50
CA SER A 51 -7.97 -4.67 -7.93
C SER A 51 -7.64 -4.08 -6.54
N PRO A 52 -7.93 -2.78 -6.29
CA PRO A 52 -7.72 -2.14 -4.99
C PRO A 52 -8.41 -2.85 -3.83
N LYS A 53 -9.51 -3.58 -4.07
CA LYS A 53 -10.21 -4.41 -3.08
C LYS A 53 -9.33 -5.52 -2.49
N ARG A 54 -8.29 -5.94 -3.22
CA ARG A 54 -7.33 -6.97 -2.82
C ARG A 54 -6.12 -6.39 -2.07
N ILE A 55 -6.03 -5.06 -1.96
CA ILE A 55 -4.93 -4.37 -1.29
C ILE A 55 -5.43 -3.86 0.06
N LEU A 56 -4.76 -4.31 1.13
CA LEU A 56 -5.02 -3.87 2.49
C LEU A 56 -3.82 -3.09 3.02
N ILE A 57 -4.04 -1.84 3.40
CA ILE A 57 -3.03 -1.03 4.11
C ILE A 57 -3.24 -1.17 5.62
N LEU A 58 -2.17 -1.53 6.34
CA LEU A 58 -2.17 -1.65 7.80
C LEU A 58 -1.15 -0.71 8.43
N SER A 59 -1.52 -0.10 9.54
CA SER A 59 -0.64 0.73 10.35
C SER A 59 -1.01 0.66 11.84
N PHE A 60 -0.16 1.18 12.72
CA PHE A 60 -0.46 1.24 14.15
C PHE A 60 -1.50 2.31 14.49
N THR A 61 -1.54 3.40 13.73
CA THR A 61 -2.50 4.49 13.97
C THR A 61 -3.49 4.62 12.82
N ARG A 62 -4.73 5.02 13.14
CA ARG A 62 -5.75 5.31 12.12
C ARG A 62 -5.31 6.47 11.22
N LYS A 63 -4.66 7.48 11.80
CA LYS A 63 -4.14 8.64 11.07
C LYS A 63 -3.14 8.21 9.99
N SER A 64 -2.14 7.39 10.35
CA SER A 64 -1.14 6.92 9.40
C SER A 64 -1.74 6.00 8.32
N ALA A 65 -2.68 5.13 8.69
CA ALA A 65 -3.38 4.29 7.71
C ALA A 65 -4.15 5.13 6.70
N ASN A 66 -4.92 6.12 7.16
CA ASN A 66 -5.71 7.02 6.32
C ASN A 66 -4.80 7.87 5.42
N GLU A 67 -3.74 8.45 5.97
CA GLU A 67 -2.80 9.28 5.22
C GLU A 67 -2.15 8.50 4.07
N ILE A 68 -1.73 7.25 4.30
CA ILE A 68 -1.18 6.39 3.25
C ILE A 68 -2.23 6.15 2.17
N VAL A 69 -3.46 5.81 2.56
CA VAL A 69 -4.57 5.55 1.64
C VAL A 69 -4.89 6.78 0.79
N GLU A 70 -4.99 7.96 1.39
CA GLU A 70 -5.26 9.22 0.68
C GLU A 70 -4.16 9.53 -0.34
N ARG A 71 -2.89 9.34 0.03
CA ARG A 71 -1.75 9.52 -0.89
C ARG A 71 -1.71 8.50 -2.03
N ILE A 72 -2.26 7.29 -1.83
CA ILE A 72 -2.45 6.33 -2.91
C ILE A 72 -3.57 6.81 -3.83
N LYS A 73 -4.74 7.14 -3.25
CA LYS A 73 -5.93 7.62 -3.97
C LYS A 73 -5.65 8.86 -4.83
N SER A 74 -4.79 9.77 -4.38
CA SER A 74 -4.44 10.97 -5.13
C SER A 74 -3.67 10.71 -6.44
N GLY A 75 -3.13 9.50 -6.64
CA GLY A 75 -2.38 9.14 -7.85
C GLY A 75 -2.95 7.95 -8.62
N ILE A 76 -4.23 7.63 -8.43
CA ILE A 76 -4.95 6.61 -9.20
C ILE A 76 -6.29 7.19 -9.70
N ASP A 77 -6.94 6.49 -10.62
CA ASP A 77 -8.27 6.87 -11.10
C ASP A 77 -9.30 6.89 -9.96
N LYS A 78 -10.18 7.91 -9.95
CA LYS A 78 -11.21 8.09 -8.91
C LYS A 78 -12.17 6.91 -8.83
N SER A 79 -12.45 6.23 -9.94
CA SER A 79 -13.31 5.04 -9.98
C SER A 79 -12.73 3.87 -9.18
N LEU A 80 -11.41 3.75 -9.14
CA LEU A 80 -10.67 2.72 -8.39
C LEU A 80 -10.41 3.13 -6.93
N ALA A 81 -10.41 4.43 -6.66
CA ALA A 81 -10.05 4.99 -5.36
C ALA A 81 -11.04 4.66 -4.23
N SER A 82 -12.33 4.46 -4.52
CA SER A 82 -13.35 4.17 -3.48
C SER A 82 -13.10 2.83 -2.77
N ASP A 83 -12.46 1.89 -3.45
CA ASP A 83 -12.32 0.50 -3.02
C ASP A 83 -11.10 0.23 -2.13
N LEU A 84 -10.13 1.15 -2.08
CA LEU A 84 -8.93 1.00 -1.26
C LEU A 84 -9.22 1.29 0.23
N LYS A 85 -8.80 0.37 1.11
CA LYS A 85 -9.05 0.43 2.56
C LYS A 85 -7.75 0.47 3.38
N GLY A 86 -7.75 1.31 4.41
CA GLY A 86 -6.71 1.37 5.43
C GLY A 86 -7.30 1.00 6.79
N GLN A 87 -6.58 0.18 7.56
CA GLN A 87 -7.01 -0.25 8.90
C GLN A 87 -5.86 -0.23 9.90
N THR A 88 -6.19 -0.34 11.18
CA THR A 88 -5.19 -0.55 12.23
C THR A 88 -5.08 -2.03 12.60
N PHE A 89 -3.95 -2.43 13.18
CA PHE A 89 -3.74 -3.80 13.66
C PHE A 89 -4.78 -4.26 14.69
N HIS A 90 -5.32 -3.34 15.49
CA HIS A 90 -6.33 -3.63 16.51
C HIS A 90 -7.77 -3.75 15.95
N PHE A 91 -7.96 -3.58 14.64
CA PHE A 91 -9.30 -3.66 14.06
C PHE A 91 -9.85 -5.09 14.16
N PRO A 92 -11.04 -5.33 14.77
CA PRO A 92 -11.60 -6.67 15.00
C PRO A 92 -11.70 -7.52 13.72
N GLY A 93 -11.91 -6.89 12.56
CA GLY A 93 -12.01 -7.55 11.26
C GLY A 93 -10.69 -7.97 10.61
N PHE A 94 -9.51 -7.56 11.12
CA PHE A 94 -8.22 -8.07 10.61
C PHE A 94 -8.12 -9.59 10.74
N ARG A 95 -8.63 -10.13 11.86
CA ARG A 95 -8.77 -11.57 12.10
C ARG A 95 -9.58 -12.29 11.01
N TYR A 96 -10.54 -11.60 10.38
CA TYR A 96 -11.43 -12.18 9.37
C TYR A 96 -10.77 -12.29 8.00
N ILE A 97 -9.92 -11.32 7.62
CA ILE A 97 -9.16 -11.36 6.35
C ILE A 97 -8.13 -12.50 6.38
N CYS A 98 -7.46 -12.73 7.50
CA CYS A 98 -6.52 -13.84 7.65
C CYS A 98 -7.17 -15.23 7.57
N LYS A 99 -8.47 -15.37 7.91
CA LYS A 99 -9.16 -16.66 7.90
C LYS A 99 -9.54 -17.15 6.50
N ARG A 100 -9.74 -16.25 5.53
CA ARG A 100 -10.20 -16.64 4.18
C ARG A 100 -9.10 -17.21 3.28
N ASN A 101 -7.82 -16.99 3.60
CA ASN A 101 -6.68 -17.51 2.83
C ASN A 101 -6.24 -18.94 3.24
N ASN A 102 -6.92 -19.60 4.20
CA ASN A 102 -6.55 -20.93 4.71
C ASN A 102 -7.58 -22.03 4.35
N SER A 103 -8.51 -21.76 3.45
CA SER A 103 -9.51 -22.73 3.00
C SER A 103 -9.53 -22.85 1.48
N GLU A 104 -8.36 -23.06 0.88
CA GLU A 104 -8.20 -23.69 -0.44
C GLU A 104 -6.93 -24.54 -0.36
N ASN A 105 -7.07 -25.75 0.20
CA ASN A 105 -6.30 -26.94 -0.12
C ASN A 105 -7.15 -28.16 0.22
#